data_AF-A0A7X5CUR4-F1
#
_entry.id   AF-A0A7X5CUR4-F1
#
_cell.length_a   1.000
_cell.length_b   1.000
_cell.length_c   1.000
_cell.angle_alpha   90.00
_cell.angle_beta   90.00
_cell.angle_gamma   90.00
#
_symmetry.space_group_name_H-M   'P 1'
#
loop_
_entity.id
_entity.type
_entity.pdbx_description
1 polymer ?
#
loop_
_entity_poly.entity_id
_entity_poly.type
_entity_poly.pdbx_seq_one_letter_code
_entity_poly.pdbx_strand_id
1 'polypeptide(L)'
;MAYSITYIKTPYTEDKKGKVFTVRLDRIGFKKCEYYSHFIDIDPTQEYIFAIDQSLTSTGIAIASVDFSFVAIFTVAIGTKDPFVKQKYVDTILEFIRDMLDGKKLRFVTLEAVPPSKYSRVRHQLDPLKGAVEAGLNKIQAVQELQEDYKFTIYPNTWKSTVYDKKEKRTGAFNNKSEIAKDIVKLYPDLDGYYAELQRTVGHDFDGFDAFGLLVHTRIKCFTPGWDLINTNAKYQLGKFHVLYAYLTDKEAIDDGILCKALLPWATIGMLDTRVWNINNSIFYNLLMAANTNKVICMECKSVKQVLSFLIEFNVDYDKERVLYIIVAKEGSKLLSSTIIKSLEKNNFYHKVFYKEA
;
A
#
# COMPACT_ATOMS: atom_id res chain seq x y z
N MET A 1 -4.57 -3.61 39.85
CA MET A 1 -3.78 -4.38 38.85
C MET A 1 -3.25 -3.38 37.85
N ALA A 2 -1.93 -3.34 37.73
CA ALA A 2 -1.21 -2.37 36.91
C ALA A 2 -0.91 -2.96 35.53
N TYR A 3 -1.06 -2.12 34.51
CA TYR A 3 -0.70 -2.38 33.12
C TYR A 3 0.79 -2.12 32.94
N SER A 4 1.48 -2.84 32.04
CA SER A 4 2.75 -2.37 31.50
C SER A 4 2.55 -2.02 30.03
N ILE A 5 2.43 -0.72 29.77
CA ILE A 5 2.60 -0.17 28.43
C ILE A 5 4.08 0.19 28.35
N THR A 6 4.87 -0.56 27.58
CA THR A 6 6.23 -0.10 27.29
C THR A 6 6.15 0.84 26.11
N TYR A 7 6.44 2.11 26.40
CA TYR A 7 6.68 3.13 25.40
C TYR A 7 8.18 3.23 25.16
N ILE A 8 8.60 3.02 23.91
CA ILE A 8 9.94 3.42 23.49
C ILE A 8 9.78 4.65 22.61
N LYS A 9 10.22 5.80 23.14
CA LYS A 9 10.60 6.96 22.31
C LYS A 9 12.00 6.70 21.80
N THR A 10 12.17 6.49 20.51
CA THR A 10 13.51 6.60 19.93
C THR A 10 13.72 8.06 19.49
N PRO A 11 14.72 8.76 20.06
CA PRO A 11 15.03 10.12 19.65
C PRO A 11 15.59 10.09 18.23
N TYR A 12 14.99 10.92 17.40
CA TYR A 12 15.45 11.18 16.05
C TYR A 12 16.72 12.05 16.09
N THR A 13 17.84 11.55 15.59
CA THR A 13 19.05 12.38 15.42
C THR A 13 18.86 13.35 14.25
N GLU A 14 19.20 14.61 14.49
CA GLU A 14 18.70 15.87 13.88
C GLU A 14 18.76 16.06 12.35
N ASP A 15 19.17 15.08 11.53
CA ASP A 15 19.47 15.37 10.12
C ASP A 15 18.35 15.06 9.11
N LYS A 16 17.26 14.37 9.46
CA LYS A 16 16.19 13.99 8.50
C LYS A 16 14.73 13.89 9.07
N LYS A 17 14.26 14.86 9.86
CA LYS A 17 12.81 15.11 10.16
C LYS A 17 11.88 13.88 10.37
N GLY A 18 12.00 13.14 11.48
CA GLY A 18 10.96 12.15 11.84
C GLY A 18 10.75 11.94 13.36
N LYS A 19 9.61 11.40 13.81
CA LYS A 19 9.47 10.85 15.17
C LYS A 19 8.94 9.41 15.08
N VAL A 20 9.64 8.47 15.72
CA VAL A 20 9.21 7.06 15.80
C VAL A 20 8.67 6.76 17.20
N PHE A 21 7.45 6.23 17.27
CA PHE A 21 6.81 5.83 18.53
C PHE A 21 6.58 4.33 18.53
N THR A 22 7.01 3.65 19.58
CA THR A 22 6.73 2.22 19.74
C THR A 22 5.95 1.95 21.01
N VAL A 23 4.86 1.18 20.87
CA VAL A 23 3.98 0.84 21.97
C VAL A 23 3.70 -0.65 21.98
N ARG A 24 4.05 -1.30 23.08
CA ARG A 24 3.73 -2.70 23.32
C ARG A 24 2.67 -2.84 24.40
N LEU A 25 1.66 -3.66 24.13
CA LEU A 25 0.58 -3.97 25.06
C LEU A 25 0.67 -5.41 25.54
N ASP A 26 1.22 -5.57 26.75
CA ASP A 26 1.27 -6.85 27.43
C ASP A 26 0.13 -7.00 28.45
N ARG A 27 -0.51 -8.18 28.44
CA ARG A 27 -1.39 -8.78 29.47
C ARG A 27 -2.47 -7.87 30.07
N ILE A 28 -3.77 -8.12 29.77
CA ILE A 28 -4.84 -7.59 30.62
C ILE A 28 -6.16 -8.38 30.60
N GLY A 29 -6.72 -8.61 31.80
CA GLY A 29 -8.17 -8.61 32.01
C GLY A 29 -8.76 -7.21 31.80
N PHE A 30 -9.59 -7.07 30.78
CA PHE A 30 -9.85 -5.78 30.16
C PHE A 30 -10.69 -4.78 30.97
N LYS A 31 -10.12 -3.57 31.15
CA LYS A 31 -10.84 -2.30 31.24
C LYS A 31 -10.43 -1.42 30.05
N LYS A 32 -11.38 -0.57 29.65
CA LYS A 32 -11.44 0.31 28.49
C LYS A 32 -10.10 1.01 28.15
N CYS A 33 -9.77 1.03 26.86
CA CYS A 33 -8.59 1.62 26.22
C CYS A 33 -8.52 3.18 26.30
N GLU A 34 -8.88 3.79 27.43
CA GLU A 34 -8.92 5.26 27.58
C GLU A 34 -7.52 5.92 27.57
N TYR A 35 -6.44 5.13 27.69
CA TYR A 35 -5.09 5.68 27.78
C TYR A 35 -4.45 6.03 26.41
N TYR A 36 -4.89 5.49 25.27
CA TYR A 36 -4.13 5.58 24.00
C TYR A 36 -4.26 6.91 23.25
N SER A 37 -5.44 7.51 23.27
CA SER A 37 -5.74 8.75 22.52
C SER A 37 -4.98 9.97 23.06
N HIS A 38 -4.46 9.90 24.28
CA HIS A 38 -3.71 11.00 24.90
C HIS A 38 -2.19 11.01 24.60
N PHE A 39 -1.60 9.92 24.08
CA PHE A 39 -0.13 9.83 23.94
C PHE A 39 0.41 10.01 22.53
N ILE A 40 -0.44 9.89 21.49
CA ILE A 40 0.01 9.99 20.11
C ILE A 40 -0.75 11.11 19.43
N ASP A 41 -0.19 12.31 19.54
CA ASP A 41 -0.67 13.49 18.85
C ASP A 41 -0.31 13.39 17.36
N ILE A 42 -1.20 12.76 16.60
CA ILE A 42 -1.09 12.60 15.15
C ILE A 42 -1.62 13.89 14.51
N ASP A 43 -0.78 14.59 13.76
CA ASP A 43 -1.13 15.82 13.04
C ASP A 43 -2.29 15.55 12.05
N PRO A 44 -3.50 16.11 12.28
CA PRO A 44 -4.66 15.83 11.44
C PRO A 44 -4.55 16.44 10.03
N THR A 45 -3.57 17.31 9.78
CA THR A 45 -3.40 17.96 8.47
C THR A 45 -2.66 17.07 7.47
N GLN A 46 -1.89 16.09 7.95
CA GLN A 46 -1.11 15.17 7.13
C GLN A 46 -1.95 14.00 6.62
N GLU A 47 -1.47 13.39 5.53
CA GLU A 47 -1.99 12.13 5.02
C GLU A 47 -1.20 10.94 5.58
N TYR A 48 -1.90 9.87 5.92
CA TYR A 48 -1.33 8.70 6.59
C TYR A 48 -1.52 7.41 5.81
N ILE A 49 -0.53 6.52 5.95
CA ILE A 49 -0.56 5.13 5.51
C ILE A 49 -0.70 4.27 6.76
N PHE A 50 -1.58 3.29 6.70
CA PHE A 50 -1.86 2.37 7.78
C PHE A 50 -1.59 0.93 7.34
N ALA A 51 -1.00 0.12 8.20
CA ALA A 51 -0.74 -1.30 7.93
C ALA A 51 -1.07 -2.17 9.13
N ILE A 52 -1.64 -3.35 8.88
CA ILE A 52 -2.03 -4.31 9.92
C ILE A 52 -1.59 -5.71 9.52
N ASP A 53 -0.84 -6.36 10.40
CA ASP A 53 -0.60 -7.80 10.38
C ASP A 53 -1.53 -8.48 11.39
N GLN A 54 -2.63 -9.07 10.91
CA GLN A 54 -3.67 -9.61 11.79
C GLN A 54 -3.30 -11.00 12.33
N SER A 55 -3.29 -11.14 13.66
CA SER A 55 -3.30 -12.46 14.28
C SER A 55 -4.10 -12.50 15.58
N LEU A 56 -4.64 -13.69 15.88
CA LEU A 56 -5.53 -13.91 17.03
C LEU A 56 -4.79 -13.96 18.36
N THR A 57 -3.46 -13.94 18.33
CA THR A 57 -2.61 -14.00 19.53
C THR A 57 -1.70 -12.79 19.64
N SER A 58 -1.37 -12.16 18.52
CA SER A 58 -0.67 -10.90 18.45
C SER A 58 -0.99 -10.20 17.14
N THR A 59 -1.25 -8.91 17.16
CA THR A 59 -1.53 -8.11 15.97
C THR A 59 -0.54 -6.97 15.93
N GLY A 60 0.18 -6.90 14.82
CA GLY A 60 1.00 -5.77 14.48
C GLY A 60 0.16 -4.67 13.85
N ILE A 61 0.36 -3.43 14.28
CA ILE A 61 -0.24 -2.25 13.66
C ILE A 61 0.87 -1.24 13.42
N ALA A 62 0.93 -0.66 12.24
CA ALA A 62 1.84 0.43 11.92
C ALA A 62 1.09 1.56 11.24
N ILE A 63 1.46 2.79 11.58
CA ILE A 63 0.97 4.01 10.95
C ILE A 63 2.15 4.91 10.64
N ALA A 64 2.11 5.59 9.50
CA ALA A 64 3.10 6.60 9.17
C ALA A 64 2.46 7.71 8.36
N SER A 65 2.99 8.92 8.47
CA SER A 65 2.70 9.96 7.49
C SER A 65 3.27 9.54 6.12
N VAL A 66 2.68 10.01 5.02
CA VAL A 66 3.14 9.69 3.66
C VAL A 66 4.62 10.05 3.46
N ASP A 67 5.06 11.16 4.06
CA ASP A 67 6.45 11.62 4.00
C ASP A 67 7.40 10.89 4.99
N PHE A 68 6.86 10.02 5.86
CA PHE A 68 7.55 9.33 6.95
C PHE A 68 8.13 10.25 8.04
N SER A 69 7.69 11.51 8.12
CA SER A 69 8.02 12.39 9.24
C SER A 69 7.39 11.94 10.57
N PHE A 70 6.42 11.04 10.49
CA PHE A 70 5.85 10.36 11.63
C PHE A 70 5.74 8.86 11.35
N VAL A 71 6.15 8.04 12.32
CA VAL A 71 5.96 6.59 12.29
C VAL A 71 5.57 6.13 13.69
N ALA A 72 4.53 5.30 13.79
CA ALA A 72 4.23 4.58 15.02
C ALA A 72 3.99 3.10 14.74
N ILE A 73 4.54 2.26 15.62
CA ILE A 73 4.46 0.79 15.52
C ILE A 73 3.90 0.27 16.84
N PHE A 74 2.91 -0.62 16.73
CA PHE A 74 2.22 -1.22 17.84
C PHE A 74 2.25 -2.74 17.70
N THR A 75 2.46 -3.41 18.82
CA THR A 75 2.22 -4.84 18.95
C THR A 75 1.20 -5.05 20.05
N VAL A 76 0.05 -5.62 19.68
CA VAL A 76 -1.05 -5.92 20.61
C VAL A 76 -1.11 -7.43 20.78
N ALA A 77 -0.68 -7.95 21.92
CA ALA A 77 -0.60 -9.39 22.17
C ALA A 77 -1.55 -9.87 23.26
N ILE A 78 -2.10 -11.08 23.11
CA ILE A 78 -2.85 -11.78 24.16
C ILE A 78 -2.13 -13.06 24.59
N GLY A 79 -1.86 -13.15 25.89
CA GLY A 79 -1.18 -14.30 26.49
C GLY A 79 -2.10 -15.49 26.81
N THR A 80 -3.28 -15.61 26.20
CA THR A 80 -4.25 -16.67 26.55
C THR A 80 -4.95 -17.27 25.32
N LYS A 81 -5.35 -18.55 25.46
CA LYS A 81 -6.11 -19.30 24.46
C LYS A 81 -7.63 -19.22 24.66
N ASP A 82 -8.09 -18.55 25.73
CA ASP A 82 -9.50 -18.42 26.10
C ASP A 82 -10.34 -17.75 24.98
N PRO A 83 -11.38 -18.41 24.45
CA PRO A 83 -12.26 -17.85 23.41
C PRO A 83 -12.97 -16.54 23.79
N PHE A 84 -13.38 -16.35 25.05
CA PHE A 84 -14.04 -15.10 25.49
C PHE A 84 -13.07 -13.92 25.51
N VAL A 85 -11.80 -14.19 25.85
CA VAL A 85 -10.73 -13.20 25.79
C VAL A 85 -10.39 -12.88 24.33
N LYS A 86 -10.54 -13.82 23.40
CA LYS A 86 -10.31 -13.56 21.96
C LYS A 86 -11.31 -12.57 21.38
N GLN A 87 -12.61 -12.72 21.63
CA GLN A 87 -13.60 -11.77 21.09
C GLN A 87 -13.34 -10.35 21.60
N LYS A 88 -13.10 -10.22 22.90
CA LYS A 88 -12.84 -8.92 23.53
C LYS A 88 -11.51 -8.30 23.09
N TYR A 89 -10.53 -9.13 22.70
CA TYR A 89 -9.31 -8.68 22.03
C TYR A 89 -9.58 -8.13 20.63
N VAL A 90 -10.43 -8.80 19.83
CA VAL A 90 -10.86 -8.28 18.54
C VAL A 90 -11.54 -6.92 18.71
N ASP A 91 -12.50 -6.81 19.64
CA ASP A 91 -13.20 -5.55 19.90
C ASP A 91 -12.23 -4.43 20.30
N THR A 92 -11.23 -4.76 21.14
CA THR A 92 -10.18 -3.82 21.56
C THR A 92 -9.34 -3.33 20.38
N ILE A 93 -8.95 -4.22 19.46
CA ILE A 93 -8.22 -3.85 18.24
C ILE A 93 -9.08 -2.93 17.37
N LEU A 94 -10.37 -3.22 17.20
CA LEU A 94 -11.26 -2.41 16.38
C LEU A 94 -11.50 -1.02 16.97
N GLU A 95 -11.69 -0.92 18.29
CA GLU A 95 -11.76 0.36 18.99
C GLU A 95 -10.47 1.15 18.81
N PHE A 96 -9.32 0.51 19.01
CA PHE A 96 -8.02 1.15 18.83
C PHE A 96 -7.80 1.66 17.40
N ILE A 97 -8.13 0.85 16.38
CA ILE A 97 -8.05 1.25 14.96
C ILE A 97 -8.98 2.44 14.72
N ARG A 98 -10.23 2.38 15.18
CA ARG A 98 -11.20 3.46 14.99
C ARG A 98 -10.70 4.75 15.63
N ASP A 99 -10.28 4.69 16.88
CA ASP A 99 -9.87 5.87 17.65
C ASP A 99 -8.56 6.47 17.11
N MET A 100 -7.66 5.67 16.54
CA MET A 100 -6.44 6.17 15.88
C MET A 100 -6.73 6.86 14.55
N LEU A 101 -7.68 6.34 13.79
CA LEU A 101 -7.98 6.79 12.43
C LEU A 101 -9.04 7.89 12.37
N ASP A 102 -9.79 8.10 13.45
CA ASP A 102 -10.84 9.11 13.53
C ASP A 102 -10.30 10.53 13.28
N GLY A 103 -10.98 11.27 12.40
CA GLY A 103 -10.57 12.61 11.99
C GLY A 103 -9.21 12.71 11.28
N LYS A 104 -8.57 11.60 10.89
CA LYS A 104 -7.28 11.60 10.16
C LYS A 104 -7.48 11.37 8.67
N LYS A 105 -6.68 12.04 7.82
CA LYS A 105 -6.71 11.80 6.38
C LYS A 105 -5.95 10.53 6.03
N LEU A 106 -6.68 9.45 5.79
CA LEU A 106 -6.06 8.21 5.35
C LEU A 106 -5.85 8.19 3.85
N ARG A 107 -4.63 7.88 3.46
CA ARG A 107 -4.30 7.63 2.06
C ARG A 107 -4.51 6.16 1.72
N PHE A 108 -3.91 5.28 2.52
CA PHE A 108 -3.93 3.84 2.26
C PHE A 108 -4.01 3.02 3.54
N VAL A 109 -4.65 1.86 3.44
CA VAL A 109 -4.70 0.81 4.46
C VAL A 109 -4.23 -0.51 3.85
N THR A 110 -3.19 -1.10 4.41
CA THR A 110 -2.60 -2.35 3.92
C THR A 110 -2.80 -3.47 4.92
N LEU A 111 -3.32 -4.61 4.45
CA LEU A 111 -3.51 -5.81 5.26
C LEU A 111 -2.60 -6.94 4.74
N GLU A 112 -2.14 -7.83 5.61
CA GLU A 112 -1.48 -9.06 5.14
C GLU A 112 -2.51 -10.04 4.52
N ALA A 113 -2.13 -10.73 3.44
CA ALA A 113 -2.94 -11.75 2.81
C ALA A 113 -2.68 -13.12 3.42
N VAL A 114 -3.75 -13.83 3.80
CA VAL A 114 -3.66 -15.24 4.20
C VAL A 114 -3.33 -16.10 2.96
N PRO A 115 -2.24 -16.88 2.96
CA PRO A 115 -1.85 -17.72 1.81
C PRO A 115 -2.93 -18.76 1.45
N PRO A 116 -3.23 -19.00 0.15
CA PRO A 116 -4.42 -19.75 -0.25
C PRO A 116 -4.43 -21.27 -0.01
N SER A 117 -3.38 -21.96 0.46
CA SER A 117 -3.37 -23.44 0.31
C SER A 117 -2.62 -24.33 1.32
N LYS A 118 -2.35 -23.93 2.57
CA LYS A 118 -1.74 -24.86 3.56
C LYS A 118 -2.38 -24.95 4.95
N TYR A 119 -3.34 -24.08 5.29
CA TYR A 119 -3.85 -24.00 6.65
C TYR A 119 -5.35 -23.70 6.72
N SER A 120 -6.21 -24.60 6.20
CA SER A 120 -7.67 -24.46 6.29
C SER A 120 -8.13 -24.12 7.72
N ARG A 121 -7.54 -24.77 8.73
CA ARG A 121 -7.83 -24.54 10.15
C ARG A 121 -7.44 -23.14 10.66
N VAL A 122 -6.31 -22.58 10.20
CA VAL A 122 -5.86 -21.23 10.60
C VAL A 122 -6.70 -20.17 9.88
N ARG A 123 -7.09 -20.43 8.64
CA ARG A 123 -7.98 -19.57 7.86
C ARG A 123 -9.36 -19.42 8.52
N HIS A 124 -9.99 -20.51 8.95
CA HIS A 124 -11.25 -20.45 9.70
C HIS A 124 -11.18 -19.64 11.01
N GLN A 125 -9.98 -19.52 11.58
CA GLN A 125 -9.78 -18.76 12.82
C GLN A 125 -9.47 -17.28 12.53
N LEU A 126 -8.75 -16.95 11.45
CA LEU A 126 -8.36 -15.58 11.08
C LEU A 126 -9.43 -14.84 10.27
N ASP A 127 -10.25 -15.55 9.50
CA ASP A 127 -11.29 -14.95 8.65
C ASP A 127 -12.28 -14.06 9.46
N PRO A 128 -12.72 -14.41 10.67
CA PRO A 128 -13.56 -13.53 11.50
C PRO A 128 -12.85 -12.23 11.91
N LEU A 129 -11.58 -12.28 12.33
CA LEU A 129 -10.79 -11.09 12.68
C LEU A 129 -10.59 -10.20 11.46
N LYS A 130 -10.25 -10.80 10.32
CA LYS A 130 -10.10 -10.07 9.06
C LYS A 130 -11.42 -9.42 8.63
N GLY A 131 -12.53 -10.15 8.69
CA GLY A 131 -13.85 -9.63 8.36
C GLY A 131 -14.26 -8.48 9.30
N ALA A 132 -13.93 -8.58 10.58
CA ALA A 132 -14.22 -7.53 11.56
C ALA A 132 -13.36 -6.27 11.33
N VAL A 133 -12.06 -6.44 11.05
CA VAL A 133 -11.15 -5.35 10.66
C VAL A 133 -11.62 -4.70 9.36
N GLU A 134 -11.96 -5.49 8.34
CA GLU A 134 -12.47 -4.97 7.07
C GLU A 134 -13.80 -4.23 7.25
N ALA A 135 -14.71 -4.72 8.08
CA ALA A 135 -15.95 -4.03 8.39
C ALA A 135 -15.72 -2.71 9.13
N GLY A 136 -14.76 -2.67 10.06
CA GLY A 136 -14.34 -1.44 10.73
C GLY A 136 -13.76 -0.42 9.75
N LEU A 137 -12.86 -0.85 8.87
CA LEU A 137 -12.27 0.00 7.84
C LEU A 137 -13.31 0.52 6.84
N ASN A 138 -14.29 -0.30 6.44
CA ASN A 138 -15.36 0.14 5.54
C ASN A 138 -16.23 1.24 6.16
N LYS A 139 -16.42 1.23 7.50
CA LYS A 139 -17.10 2.34 8.19
C LYS A 139 -16.27 3.62 8.14
N ILE A 140 -14.96 3.52 8.31
CA ILE A 140 -14.04 4.66 8.20
C ILE A 140 -14.04 5.21 6.77
N GLN A 141 -14.00 4.33 5.76
CA GLN A 141 -14.13 4.71 4.36
C GLN A 141 -15.40 5.51 4.08
N ALA A 142 -16.54 5.09 4.61
CA ALA A 142 -17.81 5.78 4.41
C ALA A 142 -17.82 7.17 5.06
N VAL A 143 -17.18 7.33 6.22
CA VAL A 143 -17.11 8.62 6.95
C VAL A 143 -16.10 9.58 6.30
N GLN A 144 -14.98 9.06 5.78
CA GLN A 144 -13.89 9.85 5.20
C GLN A 144 -13.96 9.97 3.67
N GLU A 145 -15.02 9.46 3.04
CA GLU A 145 -15.21 9.45 1.58
C GLU A 145 -14.01 8.86 0.80
N LEU A 146 -13.34 7.86 1.39
CA LEU A 146 -12.14 7.28 0.78
C LEU A 146 -12.48 6.54 -0.51
N GLN A 147 -11.67 6.76 -1.55
CA GLN A 147 -11.80 6.08 -2.84
C GLN A 147 -11.67 4.56 -2.69
N GLU A 148 -12.30 3.78 -3.57
CA GLU A 148 -12.31 2.30 -3.48
C GLU A 148 -10.90 1.66 -3.46
N ASP A 149 -9.89 2.37 -3.96
CA ASP A 149 -8.49 1.92 -4.00
C ASP A 149 -7.69 2.27 -2.74
N TYR A 150 -8.30 2.75 -1.66
CA TYR A 150 -7.56 3.03 -0.41
C TYR A 150 -7.05 1.76 0.31
N LYS A 151 -7.61 0.56 0.04
CA LYS A 151 -7.32 -0.67 0.81
C LYS A 151 -6.61 -1.75 -0.02
N PHE A 152 -5.52 -2.30 0.52
CA PHE A 152 -4.73 -3.37 -0.12
C PHE A 152 -4.62 -4.61 0.74
N THR A 153 -4.37 -5.74 0.07
CA THR A 153 -3.96 -6.97 0.74
C THR A 153 -2.70 -7.51 0.06
N ILE A 154 -1.64 -7.72 0.84
CA ILE A 154 -0.31 -8.07 0.33
C ILE A 154 0.14 -9.41 0.91
N TYR A 155 0.61 -10.32 0.04
CA TYR A 155 1.13 -11.61 0.51
C TYR A 155 2.44 -11.45 1.30
N PRO A 156 2.67 -12.31 2.32
CA PRO A 156 3.88 -12.26 3.15
C PRO A 156 5.17 -12.22 2.33
N ASN A 157 5.26 -13.12 1.34
CA ASN A 157 6.46 -13.23 0.50
C ASN A 157 6.71 -11.96 -0.34
N THR A 158 5.64 -11.26 -0.73
CA THR A 158 5.74 -10.05 -1.56
C THR A 158 6.40 -8.92 -0.78
N TRP A 159 5.88 -8.57 0.41
CA TRP A 159 6.45 -7.48 1.19
C TRP A 159 7.82 -7.87 1.78
N LYS A 160 8.00 -9.11 2.25
CA LYS A 160 9.29 -9.59 2.78
C LYS A 160 10.40 -9.47 1.75
N SER A 161 10.11 -9.74 0.48
CA SER A 161 11.10 -9.62 -0.61
C SER A 161 11.63 -8.20 -0.82
N THR A 162 10.95 -7.18 -0.28
CA THR A 162 11.34 -5.78 -0.39
C THR A 162 12.30 -5.35 0.72
N VAL A 163 12.15 -5.92 1.92
CA VAL A 163 12.99 -5.58 3.08
C VAL A 163 14.11 -6.57 3.33
N TYR A 164 13.97 -7.82 2.86
CA TYR A 164 14.96 -8.88 3.05
C TYR A 164 16.25 -8.62 2.26
N ASP A 165 17.39 -8.71 2.96
CA ASP A 165 18.70 -8.57 2.31
C ASP A 165 19.13 -9.88 1.63
N LYS A 166 18.90 -9.95 0.32
CA LYS A 166 19.28 -11.09 -0.53
C LYS A 166 20.80 -11.25 -0.67
N LYS A 167 21.60 -10.22 -0.40
CA LYS A 167 23.06 -10.26 -0.60
C LYS A 167 23.75 -11.14 0.43
N GLU A 168 23.20 -11.24 1.63
CA GLU A 168 23.78 -12.02 2.73
C GLU A 168 23.59 -13.53 2.60
N LYS A 169 22.81 -14.01 1.61
CA LYS A 169 22.60 -15.44 1.30
C LYS A 169 22.30 -16.32 2.55
N ARG A 170 21.57 -15.78 3.54
CA ARG A 170 21.22 -16.49 4.78
C ARG A 170 20.15 -17.56 4.54
N THR A 171 20.51 -18.83 4.78
CA THR A 171 19.56 -19.96 4.64
C THR A 171 18.42 -19.84 5.64
N GLY A 172 17.17 -19.91 5.17
CA GLY A 172 15.97 -19.91 6.03
C GLY A 172 15.57 -18.56 6.65
N ALA A 173 16.42 -17.52 6.55
CA ALA A 173 16.17 -16.21 7.14
C ALA A 173 14.89 -15.53 6.62
N PHE A 174 14.55 -15.75 5.34
CA PHE A 174 13.35 -15.20 4.73
C PHE A 174 12.04 -15.59 5.44
N ASN A 175 12.01 -16.75 6.10
CA ASN A 175 10.84 -17.24 6.82
C ASN A 175 10.91 -17.01 8.34
N ASN A 176 12.00 -16.41 8.84
CA ASN A 176 12.21 -16.17 10.26
C ASN A 176 11.87 -14.71 10.61
N LYS A 177 10.88 -14.49 11.47
CA LYS A 177 10.41 -13.14 11.83
C LYS A 177 11.51 -12.27 12.47
N SER A 178 12.36 -12.84 13.33
CA SER A 178 13.47 -12.13 13.95
C SER A 178 14.52 -11.68 12.94
N GLU A 179 14.80 -12.51 11.93
CA GLU A 179 15.76 -12.19 10.87
C GLU A 179 15.21 -11.12 9.91
N ILE A 180 13.91 -11.15 9.62
CA ILE A 180 13.24 -10.09 8.85
C ILE A 180 13.22 -8.78 9.63
N ALA A 181 12.89 -8.82 10.93
CA ALA A 181 12.95 -7.64 11.80
C ALA A 181 14.36 -7.05 11.85
N LYS A 182 15.41 -7.89 11.92
CA LYS A 182 16.81 -7.45 11.83
C LYS A 182 17.12 -6.72 10.52
N ASP A 183 16.63 -7.20 9.39
CA ASP A 183 16.82 -6.52 8.10
C ASP A 183 16.08 -5.18 8.04
N ILE A 184 14.89 -5.11 8.65
CA ILE A 184 14.16 -3.85 8.80
C ILE A 184 14.96 -2.85 9.65
N VAL A 185 15.58 -3.28 10.75
CA VAL A 185 16.46 -2.42 11.57
C VAL A 185 17.67 -1.91 10.79
N LYS A 186 18.24 -2.72 9.88
CA LYS A 186 19.32 -2.23 9.00
C LYS A 186 18.84 -1.08 8.09
N LEU A 187 17.59 -1.12 7.64
CA LEU A 187 16.99 -0.06 6.82
C LEU A 187 16.54 1.15 7.66
N TYR A 188 16.13 0.91 8.90
CA TYR A 188 15.63 1.90 9.84
C TYR A 188 16.30 1.72 11.22
N PRO A 189 17.54 2.21 11.40
CA PRO A 189 18.33 1.98 12.61
C PRO A 189 17.67 2.47 13.91
N ASP A 190 16.77 3.45 13.82
CA ASP A 190 16.00 3.98 14.95
C ASP A 190 15.08 2.93 15.61
N LEU A 191 14.88 1.77 14.97
CA LEU A 191 14.12 0.65 15.51
C LEU A 191 14.97 -0.34 16.32
N ASP A 192 16.30 -0.14 16.42
CA ASP A 192 17.20 -1.06 17.14
C ASP A 192 16.81 -1.24 18.61
N GLY A 193 16.44 -0.15 19.29
CA GLY A 193 15.97 -0.20 20.67
C GLY A 193 14.71 -1.05 20.85
N TYR A 194 13.77 -0.94 19.91
CA TYR A 194 12.55 -1.75 19.92
C TYR A 194 12.85 -3.23 19.62
N TYR A 195 13.71 -3.49 18.63
CA TYR A 195 14.16 -4.84 18.31
C TYR A 195 14.83 -5.52 19.51
N ALA A 196 15.74 -4.81 20.19
CA ALA A 196 16.43 -5.30 21.38
C ALA A 196 15.47 -5.59 22.54
N GLU A 197 14.41 -4.78 22.71
CA GLU A 197 13.37 -5.05 23.71
C GLU A 197 12.63 -6.36 23.39
N LEU A 198 12.15 -6.54 22.15
CA LEU A 198 11.42 -7.75 21.74
C LEU A 198 12.26 -9.02 21.91
N GLN A 199 13.57 -8.94 21.61
CA GLN A 199 14.51 -10.03 21.84
C GLN A 199 14.62 -10.45 23.31
N ARG A 200 14.39 -9.55 24.27
CA ARG A 200 14.45 -9.85 25.71
C ARG A 200 13.14 -10.40 26.27
N THR A 201 12.05 -10.31 25.51
CA THR A 201 10.71 -10.69 26.00
C THR A 201 10.38 -12.16 25.74
N VAL A 202 9.63 -12.76 26.65
CA VAL A 202 9.13 -14.13 26.53
C VAL A 202 8.12 -14.20 25.39
N GLY A 203 8.48 -14.87 24.29
CA GLY A 203 7.62 -15.09 23.12
C GLY A 203 8.17 -14.56 21.80
N HIS A 204 9.14 -13.62 21.84
CA HIS A 204 9.80 -13.05 20.65
C HIS A 204 8.80 -12.65 19.54
N ASP A 205 7.81 -11.85 19.91
CA ASP A 205 6.73 -11.46 19.01
C ASP A 205 7.15 -10.25 18.18
N PHE A 206 7.28 -10.46 16.87
CA PHE A 206 7.72 -9.45 15.91
C PHE A 206 6.58 -8.99 14.99
N ASP A 207 5.32 -9.20 15.35
CA ASP A 207 4.17 -8.88 14.49
C ASP A 207 4.11 -7.36 14.19
N GLY A 208 4.54 -6.50 15.13
CA GLY A 208 4.72 -5.07 14.86
C GLY A 208 5.78 -4.78 13.77
N PHE A 209 6.85 -5.58 13.67
CA PHE A 209 7.82 -5.48 12.58
C PHE A 209 7.25 -6.00 11.26
N ASP A 210 6.42 -7.04 11.27
CA ASP A 210 5.72 -7.51 10.07
C ASP A 210 4.78 -6.40 9.54
N ALA A 211 3.97 -5.78 10.41
CA ALA A 211 3.12 -4.63 10.07
C ALA A 211 3.91 -3.42 9.55
N PHE A 212 5.06 -3.11 10.15
CA PHE A 212 5.93 -2.04 9.64
C PHE A 212 6.58 -2.41 8.30
N GLY A 213 6.97 -3.66 8.09
CA GLY A 213 7.47 -4.16 6.80
C GLY A 213 6.44 -4.04 5.68
N LEU A 214 5.17 -4.36 5.97
CA LEU A 214 4.01 -4.11 5.09
C LEU A 214 3.86 -2.62 4.75
N LEU A 215 4.01 -1.74 5.75
CA LEU A 215 3.93 -0.30 5.58
C LEU A 215 5.07 0.24 4.69
N VAL A 216 6.32 -0.13 4.99
CA VAL A 216 7.51 0.24 4.21
C VAL A 216 7.37 -0.21 2.76
N HIS A 217 6.91 -1.44 2.55
CA HIS A 217 6.64 -1.94 1.21
C HIS A 217 5.58 -1.10 0.50
N THR A 218 4.45 -0.81 1.16
CA THR A 218 3.39 0.06 0.62
C THR A 218 3.97 1.41 0.24
N ARG A 219 4.79 2.01 1.10
CA ARG A 219 5.39 3.32 0.82
C ARG A 219 6.25 3.31 -0.45
N ILE A 220 7.22 2.39 -0.51
CA ILE A 220 8.15 2.24 -1.65
C ILE A 220 7.39 2.02 -2.97
N LYS A 221 6.25 1.35 -2.89
CA LYS A 221 5.47 0.92 -4.04
C LYS A 221 4.40 1.90 -4.47
N CYS A 222 3.93 2.77 -3.57
CA CYS A 222 2.80 3.65 -3.81
C CYS A 222 3.16 5.15 -3.80
N PHE A 223 4.37 5.53 -3.38
CA PHE A 223 4.78 6.94 -3.31
C PHE A 223 6.17 7.22 -3.89
N THR A 224 6.28 8.32 -4.63
CA THR A 224 7.53 9.02 -4.96
C THR A 224 7.41 10.42 -4.35
N PRO A 225 8.51 11.08 -3.92
CA PRO A 225 8.44 12.47 -3.45
C PRO A 225 7.74 13.37 -4.48
N GLY A 226 6.59 13.93 -4.10
CA GLY A 226 5.83 14.92 -4.88
C GLY A 226 4.69 14.39 -5.76
N TRP A 227 4.53 13.07 -5.96
CA TRP A 227 3.46 12.52 -6.81
C TRP A 227 3.01 11.12 -6.39
N ASP A 228 1.73 10.79 -6.61
CA ASP A 228 1.22 9.43 -6.47
C ASP A 228 1.87 8.49 -7.52
N LEU A 229 2.47 7.41 -7.04
CA LEU A 229 2.91 6.33 -7.93
C LEU A 229 1.75 5.42 -8.27
N ILE A 230 1.87 4.80 -9.43
CA ILE A 230 0.97 3.73 -9.85
C ILE A 230 1.23 2.50 -8.96
N ASN A 231 0.24 2.21 -8.12
CA ASN A 231 0.31 1.36 -6.95
C ASN A 231 0.49 -0.14 -7.26
N THR A 232 1.44 -0.79 -6.59
CA THR A 232 1.87 -2.16 -6.94
C THR A 232 1.16 -3.34 -6.29
N ASN A 233 0.15 -3.20 -5.39
CA ASN A 233 -0.34 -4.41 -4.67
C ASN A 233 -1.81 -4.48 -4.24
N ALA A 234 -2.79 -4.06 -5.04
CA ALA A 234 -4.09 -4.74 -4.88
C ALA A 234 -3.98 -6.14 -5.50
N LYS A 235 -4.83 -7.08 -5.06
CA LYS A 235 -5.11 -8.29 -5.85
C LYS A 235 -5.36 -7.82 -7.27
N TYR A 236 -4.44 -8.11 -8.19
CA TYR A 236 -4.60 -7.77 -9.60
C TYR A 236 -5.99 -8.26 -10.00
N GLN A 237 -6.91 -7.34 -10.27
CA GLN A 237 -8.19 -7.78 -10.77
C GLN A 237 -7.91 -8.41 -12.13
N LEU A 238 -8.15 -9.72 -12.20
CA LEU A 238 -8.22 -10.44 -13.45
C LEU A 238 -9.28 -9.76 -14.30
N GLY A 239 -8.92 -9.42 -15.52
CA GLY A 239 -9.78 -8.62 -16.38
C GLY A 239 -9.04 -8.14 -17.60
N LYS A 240 -9.81 -7.76 -18.59
CA LYS A 240 -9.32 -7.13 -19.80
C LYS A 240 -9.17 -5.64 -19.54
N PHE A 241 -8.09 -5.06 -20.05
CA PHE A 241 -7.89 -3.62 -20.01
C PHE A 241 -7.32 -3.14 -21.33
N HIS A 242 -7.64 -1.89 -21.64
CA HIS A 242 -7.27 -1.21 -22.86
C HIS A 242 -6.14 -0.25 -22.54
N VAL A 243 -5.12 -0.26 -23.40
CA VAL A 243 -3.98 0.62 -23.31
C VAL A 243 -3.87 1.39 -24.62
N LEU A 244 -3.89 2.71 -24.51
CA LEU A 244 -3.74 3.62 -25.63
C LEU A 244 -2.42 4.36 -25.44
N TYR A 245 -1.57 4.33 -26.46
CA TYR A 245 -0.28 5.00 -26.46
C TYR A 245 -0.33 6.19 -27.40
N ALA A 246 0.22 7.32 -26.97
CA ALA A 246 0.39 8.52 -27.78
C ALA A 246 1.86 8.95 -27.68
N TYR A 247 2.56 9.03 -28.80
CA TYR A 247 3.94 9.51 -28.85
C TYR A 247 3.97 10.91 -29.45
N LEU A 248 3.90 11.90 -28.57
CA LEU A 248 3.57 13.28 -28.91
C LEU A 248 4.66 14.23 -28.41
N THR A 249 4.89 15.31 -29.13
CA THR A 249 5.60 16.48 -28.62
C THR A 249 4.75 17.21 -27.57
N ASP A 250 5.37 18.03 -26.72
CA ASP A 250 4.62 18.84 -25.74
C ASP A 250 3.60 19.77 -26.42
N LYS A 251 3.94 20.27 -27.61
CA LYS A 251 3.04 21.08 -28.44
C LYS A 251 1.81 20.29 -28.92
N GLU A 252 2.01 19.09 -29.45
CA GLU A 252 0.89 18.22 -29.87
C GLU A 252 0.01 17.82 -28.68
N ALA A 253 0.62 17.59 -27.51
CA ALA A 253 -0.09 17.21 -26.29
C ALA A 253 -0.96 18.36 -25.73
N ILE A 254 -0.39 19.57 -25.65
CA ILE A 254 -0.98 20.73 -24.96
C ILE A 254 -1.66 21.69 -25.94
N ASP A 255 -0.94 22.20 -26.94
CA ASP A 255 -1.40 23.30 -27.81
C ASP A 255 -2.40 22.83 -28.87
N ASP A 256 -2.15 21.68 -29.50
CA ASP A 256 -3.12 21.05 -30.42
C ASP A 256 -4.26 20.36 -29.63
N GLY A 257 -4.05 20.21 -28.32
CA GLY A 257 -4.97 19.66 -27.34
C GLY A 257 -5.34 18.22 -27.62
N ILE A 258 -4.48 17.44 -28.30
CA ILE A 258 -4.77 16.05 -28.67
C ILE A 258 -5.03 15.22 -27.42
N LEU A 259 -4.14 15.34 -26.43
CA LEU A 259 -4.27 14.65 -25.16
C LEU A 259 -5.46 15.18 -24.35
N CYS A 260 -5.64 16.51 -24.29
CA CYS A 260 -6.78 17.12 -23.61
C CYS A 260 -8.13 16.66 -24.20
N LYS A 261 -8.30 16.67 -25.53
CA LYS A 261 -9.51 16.22 -26.23
C LYS A 261 -9.75 14.73 -26.01
N ALA A 262 -8.70 13.92 -26.04
CA ALA A 262 -8.79 12.49 -25.77
C ALA A 262 -9.27 12.22 -24.33
N LEU A 263 -8.78 12.98 -23.36
CA LEU A 263 -9.03 12.76 -21.94
C LEU A 263 -10.29 13.46 -21.40
N LEU A 264 -10.79 14.48 -22.12
CA LEU A 264 -11.91 15.34 -21.70
C LEU A 264 -13.17 14.55 -21.28
N PRO A 265 -13.60 13.48 -21.99
CA PRO A 265 -14.79 12.73 -21.58
C PRO A 265 -14.65 12.14 -20.17
N TRP A 266 -13.48 11.62 -19.80
CA TRP A 266 -13.24 11.05 -18.48
C TRP A 266 -12.99 12.13 -17.42
N ALA A 267 -12.32 13.23 -17.80
CA ALA A 267 -12.09 14.36 -16.89
C ALA A 267 -13.40 14.99 -16.44
N THR A 268 -14.36 15.19 -17.36
CA THR A 268 -15.65 15.86 -17.11
C THR A 268 -16.50 15.14 -16.07
N ILE A 269 -16.35 13.83 -15.92
CA ILE A 269 -17.09 13.02 -14.94
C ILE A 269 -16.23 12.58 -13.74
N GLY A 270 -15.06 13.19 -13.54
CA GLY A 270 -14.17 12.88 -12.42
C GLY A 270 -13.56 11.47 -12.46
N MET A 271 -13.53 10.83 -13.64
CA MET A 271 -12.99 9.49 -13.84
C MET A 271 -11.57 9.47 -14.40
N LEU A 272 -10.96 10.63 -14.66
CA LEU A 272 -9.56 10.74 -15.05
C LEU A 272 -8.67 10.90 -13.82
N ASP A 273 -7.57 10.18 -13.77
CA ASP A 273 -6.50 10.36 -12.80
C ASP A 273 -5.14 10.33 -13.52
N THR A 274 -4.24 11.23 -13.13
CA THR A 274 -2.90 11.36 -13.71
C THR A 274 -1.89 10.82 -12.71
N ARG A 275 -1.15 9.78 -13.10
CA ARG A 275 -0.20 9.12 -12.21
C ARG A 275 1.19 9.10 -12.81
N VAL A 276 2.20 9.10 -11.94
CA VAL A 276 3.59 9.05 -12.38
C VAL A 276 4.02 7.61 -12.65
N TRP A 277 4.66 7.44 -13.80
CA TRP A 277 5.22 6.18 -14.23
C TRP A 277 6.30 5.67 -13.26
N ASN A 278 6.19 4.41 -12.82
CA ASN A 278 7.18 3.83 -11.91
C ASN A 278 8.35 3.22 -12.71
N ILE A 279 9.48 3.93 -12.74
CA ILE A 279 10.70 3.53 -13.47
C ILE A 279 11.30 2.21 -12.97
N ASN A 280 11.01 1.81 -11.74
CA ASN A 280 11.54 0.57 -11.14
C ASN A 280 10.73 -0.67 -11.55
N ASN A 281 9.60 -0.50 -12.23
CA ASN A 281 8.73 -1.58 -12.66
C ASN A 281 8.79 -1.79 -14.18
N SER A 282 8.46 -3.01 -14.64
CA SER A 282 8.28 -3.26 -16.07
C SER A 282 7.07 -2.50 -16.63
N ILE A 283 6.99 -2.36 -17.95
CA ILE A 283 5.82 -1.79 -18.64
C ILE A 283 4.57 -2.55 -18.21
N PHE A 284 4.59 -3.88 -18.30
CA PHE A 284 3.45 -4.71 -17.95
C PHE A 284 2.97 -4.51 -16.51
N TYR A 285 3.89 -4.38 -15.54
CA TYR A 285 3.50 -4.07 -14.17
C TYR A 285 2.88 -2.67 -14.04
N ASN A 286 3.46 -1.64 -14.65
CA ASN A 286 2.85 -0.29 -14.67
C ASN A 286 1.43 -0.31 -15.25
N LEU A 287 1.22 -1.01 -16.37
CA LEU A 287 -0.10 -1.12 -17.00
C LEU A 287 -1.11 -1.86 -16.12
N LEU A 288 -0.73 -3.01 -15.55
CA LEU A 288 -1.60 -3.76 -14.64
C LEU A 288 -2.03 -2.94 -13.43
N MET A 289 -1.11 -2.16 -12.88
CA MET A 289 -1.35 -1.33 -11.71
C MET A 289 -2.25 -0.14 -12.05
N ALA A 290 -2.09 0.46 -13.22
CA ALA A 290 -2.96 1.51 -13.73
C ALA A 290 -4.39 0.97 -14.01
N ALA A 291 -4.51 -0.28 -14.45
CA ALA A 291 -5.80 -0.93 -14.73
C ALA A 291 -6.58 -1.38 -13.49
N ASN A 292 -6.01 -1.20 -12.29
CA ASN A 292 -6.57 -1.73 -11.04
C ASN A 292 -7.59 -0.81 -10.37
N THR A 293 -7.93 0.31 -11.02
CA THR A 293 -8.98 1.23 -10.63
C THR A 293 -10.06 1.27 -11.71
N ASN A 294 -11.26 1.73 -11.33
CA ASN A 294 -12.33 2.00 -12.29
C ASN A 294 -12.10 3.32 -13.05
N LYS A 295 -11.17 4.16 -12.59
CA LYS A 295 -10.72 5.39 -13.28
C LYS A 295 -9.90 5.07 -14.53
N VAL A 296 -9.86 6.03 -15.44
CA VAL A 296 -8.90 6.08 -16.54
C VAL A 296 -7.63 6.74 -16.04
N ILE A 297 -6.51 6.03 -16.17
CA ILE A 297 -5.21 6.52 -15.74
C ILE A 297 -4.44 7.02 -16.95
N CYS A 298 -3.99 8.27 -16.91
CA CYS A 298 -3.02 8.82 -17.85
C CYS A 298 -1.64 8.90 -17.20
N MET A 299 -0.60 8.49 -17.92
CA MET A 299 0.78 8.48 -17.46
C MET A 299 1.72 9.04 -18.51
N GLU A 300 2.80 9.63 -18.04
CA GLU A 300 3.93 10.02 -18.86
C GLU A 300 5.09 9.03 -18.64
N CYS A 301 5.55 8.34 -19.69
CA CYS A 301 6.66 7.41 -19.61
C CYS A 301 7.98 8.09 -20.00
N LYS A 302 8.83 8.36 -19.01
CA LYS A 302 10.16 8.96 -19.19
C LYS A 302 11.30 7.94 -19.35
N SER A 303 10.99 6.65 -19.32
CA SER A 303 12.01 5.59 -19.34
C SER A 303 12.42 5.26 -20.78
N VAL A 304 13.65 5.64 -21.18
CA VAL A 304 14.20 5.38 -22.52
C VAL A 304 14.04 3.92 -22.93
N LYS A 305 14.40 2.97 -22.04
CA LYS A 305 14.28 1.53 -22.31
C LYS A 305 12.85 1.12 -22.69
N GLN A 306 11.87 1.72 -22.05
CA GLN A 306 10.47 1.36 -22.22
C GLN A 306 9.84 2.06 -23.42
N VAL A 307 10.21 3.32 -23.66
CA VAL A 307 9.89 4.04 -24.89
C VAL A 307 10.42 3.27 -26.11
N LEU A 308 11.68 2.84 -26.10
CA LEU A 308 12.24 2.03 -27.19
C LEU A 308 11.48 0.72 -27.43
N SER A 309 11.00 0.08 -26.36
CA SER A 309 10.20 -1.15 -26.48
C SER A 309 8.87 -0.89 -27.20
N PHE A 310 8.21 0.22 -26.89
CA PHE A 310 7.01 0.69 -27.59
C PHE A 310 7.29 1.02 -29.06
N LEU A 311 8.36 1.77 -29.33
CA LEU A 311 8.74 2.20 -30.68
C LEU A 311 9.00 1.00 -31.60
N ILE A 312 9.69 -0.03 -31.09
CA ILE A 312 9.92 -1.28 -31.82
C ILE A 312 8.59 -2.02 -32.06
N GLU A 313 7.74 -2.13 -31.04
CA GLU A 313 6.47 -2.87 -31.14
C GLU A 313 5.52 -2.29 -32.20
N PHE A 314 5.43 -0.96 -32.26
CA PHE A 314 4.51 -0.26 -33.17
C PHE A 314 5.20 0.30 -34.42
N ASN A 315 6.47 -0.05 -34.65
CA ASN A 315 7.28 0.39 -35.78
C ASN A 315 7.26 1.92 -35.96
N VAL A 316 7.57 2.63 -34.88
CA VAL A 316 7.61 4.10 -34.81
C VAL A 316 9.06 4.55 -34.68
N ASP A 317 9.47 5.56 -35.45
CA ASP A 317 10.82 6.10 -35.36
C ASP A 317 11.02 6.89 -34.07
N TYR A 318 12.21 6.75 -33.48
CA TYR A 318 12.58 7.48 -32.27
C TYR A 318 12.74 8.98 -32.56
N ASP A 319 12.08 9.79 -31.73
CA ASP A 319 12.20 11.24 -31.74
C ASP A 319 12.43 11.75 -30.32
N LYS A 320 13.56 12.43 -30.10
CA LYS A 320 13.98 12.95 -28.79
C LYS A 320 13.04 14.03 -28.25
N GLU A 321 12.25 14.68 -29.12
CA GLU A 321 11.33 15.76 -28.75
C GLU A 321 9.92 15.25 -28.40
N ARG A 322 9.70 13.94 -28.58
CA ARG A 322 8.42 13.28 -28.28
C ARG A 322 8.48 12.51 -26.97
N VAL A 323 7.37 12.58 -26.26
CA VAL A 323 7.12 11.91 -25.00
C VAL A 323 6.04 10.85 -25.19
N LEU A 324 6.23 9.70 -24.56
CA LEU A 324 5.25 8.62 -24.60
C LEU A 324 4.22 8.82 -23.48
N TYR A 325 3.00 9.14 -23.89
CA TYR A 325 1.82 9.14 -23.04
C TYR A 325 1.11 7.80 -23.12
N ILE A 326 0.67 7.30 -21.97
CA ILE A 326 0.03 6.00 -21.84
C ILE A 326 -1.27 6.18 -21.08
N ILE A 327 -2.38 5.85 -21.73
CA ILE A 327 -3.72 5.89 -21.15
C ILE A 327 -4.17 4.45 -20.93
N VAL A 328 -4.54 4.13 -19.69
CA VAL A 328 -5.00 2.80 -19.30
C VAL A 328 -6.42 2.89 -18.79
N ALA A 329 -7.27 2.02 -19.30
CA ALA A 329 -8.64 1.91 -18.86
C ALA A 329 -9.10 0.46 -18.79
N LYS A 330 -9.73 0.11 -17.67
CA LYS A 330 -10.30 -1.21 -17.45
C LYS A 330 -11.55 -1.42 -18.30
N GLU A 331 -11.74 -2.64 -18.84
CA GLU A 331 -12.99 -2.99 -19.54
C GLU A 331 -14.18 -2.84 -18.59
N GLY A 332 -15.28 -2.25 -19.08
CA GLY A 332 -16.45 -1.90 -18.27
C GLY A 332 -16.38 -0.52 -17.61
N SER A 333 -15.27 0.22 -17.73
CA SER A 333 -15.27 1.65 -17.39
C SER A 333 -16.26 2.36 -18.34
N LYS A 334 -17.27 3.04 -17.76
CA LYS A 334 -18.56 3.43 -18.41
C LYS A 334 -18.45 4.24 -19.71
N LEU A 335 -17.25 4.67 -20.09
CA LEU A 335 -16.99 5.52 -21.25
C LEU A 335 -16.06 4.87 -22.28
N LEU A 336 -15.51 3.67 -22.06
CA LEU A 336 -14.71 3.02 -23.10
C LEU A 336 -15.62 2.37 -24.14
N SER A 337 -15.99 3.12 -25.17
CA SER A 337 -16.69 2.60 -26.34
C SER A 337 -15.72 2.32 -27.49
N SER A 338 -16.09 1.37 -28.36
CA SER A 338 -15.37 1.14 -29.62
C SER A 338 -15.30 2.40 -30.48
N THR A 339 -16.27 3.31 -30.37
CA THR A 339 -16.29 4.61 -31.05
C THR A 339 -15.18 5.53 -30.55
N ILE A 340 -14.97 5.62 -29.23
CA ILE A 340 -13.91 6.44 -28.64
C ILE A 340 -12.54 5.87 -29.02
N ILE A 341 -12.35 4.55 -28.92
CA ILE A 341 -11.09 3.90 -29.33
C ILE A 341 -10.78 4.20 -30.80
N LYS A 342 -11.74 3.97 -31.71
CA LYS A 342 -11.55 4.26 -33.15
C LYS A 342 -11.28 5.73 -33.42
N SER A 343 -11.88 6.64 -32.64
CA SER A 343 -11.62 8.06 -32.77
C SER A 343 -10.20 8.41 -32.33
N LEU A 344 -9.67 7.76 -31.29
CA LEU A 344 -8.31 7.96 -30.82
C LEU A 344 -7.29 7.36 -31.79
N GLU A 345 -7.57 6.18 -32.35
CA GLU A 345 -6.73 5.56 -33.39
C GLU A 345 -6.59 6.44 -34.62
N LYS A 346 -7.67 7.13 -35.04
CA LYS A 346 -7.63 8.14 -36.11
C LYS A 346 -6.77 9.36 -35.78
N ASN A 347 -6.49 9.62 -34.51
CA ASN A 347 -5.67 10.72 -34.01
C ASN A 347 -4.30 10.23 -33.52
N ASN A 348 -3.73 9.21 -34.17
CA ASN A 348 -2.39 8.67 -33.90
C ASN A 348 -2.20 8.05 -32.52
N PHE A 349 -3.27 7.58 -31.87
CA PHE A 349 -3.12 6.70 -30.71
C PHE A 349 -2.98 5.25 -31.16
N TYR A 350 -2.02 4.55 -30.58
CA TYR A 350 -1.85 3.11 -30.79
C TYR A 350 -2.64 2.37 -29.71
N HIS A 351 -3.53 1.47 -30.11
CA HIS A 351 -4.37 0.72 -29.17
C HIS A 351 -3.88 -0.72 -29.01
N LYS A 352 -3.79 -1.18 -27.76
CA LYS A 352 -3.56 -2.58 -27.42
C LYS A 352 -4.51 -3.02 -26.32
N VAL A 353 -5.00 -4.24 -26.45
CA VAL A 353 -5.79 -4.90 -25.42
C VAL A 353 -4.92 -5.92 -24.71
N PHE A 354 -4.93 -5.87 -23.39
CA PHE A 354 -4.25 -6.85 -22.55
C PHE A 354 -5.27 -7.73 -21.85
N TYR A 355 -4.93 -9.00 -21.77
CA TYR A 355 -5.67 -10.02 -21.04
C TYR A 355 -4.75 -10.60 -19.98
N LYS A 356 -5.26 -10.75 -18.77
CA LYS A 356 -4.65 -11.63 -17.78
C LYS A 356 -5.59 -12.81 -17.59
N GLU A 357 -5.22 -13.95 -18.16
CA GLU A 357 -5.93 -15.21 -17.92
C GLU A 357 -5.89 -15.55 -16.42
N ALA A 358 -6.98 -16.14 -15.94
CA ALA A 358 -7.26 -16.39 -14.52
C ALA A 358 -6.34 -17.44 -13.90
#